data_AF-A0A937NG05-F1
#
_entry.id   AF-A0A937NG05-F1
#
_cell.length_a   1.000
_cell.length_b   1.000
_cell.length_c   1.000
_cell.angle_alpha   90.00
_cell.angle_beta   90.00
_cell.angle_gamma   90.00
#
_symmetry.space_group_name_H-M   'P 1'
#
loop_
_entity.id
_entity.type
_entity.pdbx_description
1 polymer ?
#
loop_
_entity_poly.entity_id
_entity_poly.type
_entity_poly.pdbx_seq_one_letter_code
_entity_poly.pdbx_strand_id
1 'polypeptide(L)'
;MKYQELIILLPCHSLEDFPTHHEGDEAQGLLANWSALWHPALLASANAMPTWFRADSPPEDVTNKLIVVPGVSEAELPTGFAQRAENEEVCLIRDRLDRDEIVDMALANLDDAATEIDPALVADFLALGYGYLQV
;
A
#
# COMPACT_ATOMS: atom_id res chain seq x y z
N MET A 1 -5.58 -15.15 -0.22
CA MET A 1 -6.36 -14.54 0.89
C MET A 1 -7.42 -13.58 0.36
N LYS A 2 -8.34 -13.12 1.21
CA LYS A 2 -9.18 -11.95 0.96
C LYS A 2 -8.74 -10.81 1.89
N TYR A 3 -8.36 -9.68 1.32
CA TYR A 3 -8.01 -8.50 2.12
C TYR A 3 -9.23 -7.94 2.84
N GLN A 4 -9.05 -7.55 4.10
CA GLN A 4 -10.01 -6.79 4.90
C GLN A 4 -9.65 -5.30 4.97
N GLU A 5 -8.37 -4.97 4.79
CA GLU A 5 -7.85 -3.61 4.87
C GLU A 5 -6.63 -3.46 3.96
N LEU A 6 -6.48 -2.27 3.37
CA LEU A 6 -5.35 -1.90 2.52
C LEU A 6 -4.64 -0.72 3.18
N ILE A 7 -3.38 -0.91 3.57
CA ILE A 7 -2.66 0.02 4.43
C ILE A 7 -1.35 0.42 3.76
N ILE A 8 -1.06 1.72 3.76
CA ILE A 8 0.30 2.23 3.60
C ILE A 8 0.87 2.65 4.97
N LEU A 9 2.16 2.38 5.22
CA LEU A 9 2.87 2.94 6.36
C LEU A 9 3.64 4.19 5.90
N LEU A 10 3.36 5.35 6.49
CA LEU A 10 3.93 6.64 6.08
C LEU A 10 4.86 7.23 7.14
N PRO A 11 5.92 7.96 6.75
CA PRO A 11 6.84 8.59 7.69
C PRO A 11 6.34 10.00 8.05
N CYS A 12 5.13 10.09 8.60
CA CYS A 12 4.51 11.35 9.01
C CYS A 12 3.55 11.13 10.18
N HIS A 13 3.37 12.16 11.02
CA HIS A 13 2.45 12.10 12.17
C HIS A 13 0.99 12.38 11.81
N SER A 14 0.78 13.10 10.71
CA SER A 14 -0.50 13.47 10.12
C SER A 14 -0.32 13.60 8.60
N LEU A 15 -1.41 13.54 7.84
CA LEU A 15 -1.34 13.86 6.40
C LEU A 15 -1.02 15.34 6.14
N GLU A 16 -1.20 16.24 7.12
CA GLU A 16 -0.76 17.63 7.01
C GLU A 16 0.77 17.72 6.93
N ASP A 17 1.47 16.75 7.52
CA ASP A 17 2.93 16.61 7.52
C ASP A 17 3.43 15.63 6.45
N PHE A 18 2.64 15.36 5.40
CA PHE A 18 3.03 14.42 4.35
C PHE A 18 4.39 14.82 3.74
N PRO A 19 5.31 13.86 3.52
CA PRO A 19 6.70 14.17 3.19
C PRO A 19 6.86 14.57 1.72
N THR A 20 6.58 15.85 1.43
CA THR A 20 6.63 16.45 0.08
C THR A 20 8.03 16.88 -0.39
N HIS A 21 9.05 16.67 0.43
CA HIS A 21 10.43 17.10 0.18
C HIS A 21 11.30 16.05 -0.52
N HIS A 22 10.81 14.80 -0.64
CA HIS A 22 11.52 13.74 -1.35
C HIS A 22 11.58 14.02 -2.86
N GLU A 23 12.64 13.54 -3.50
CA GLU A 23 12.85 13.63 -4.95
C GLU A 23 13.36 12.29 -5.50
N GLY A 24 13.32 12.12 -6.83
CA GLY A 24 13.83 10.91 -7.49
C GLY A 24 13.16 9.63 -7.01
N ASP A 25 13.96 8.60 -6.74
CA ASP A 25 13.49 7.26 -6.36
C ASP A 25 12.67 7.28 -5.06
N GLU A 26 13.00 8.16 -4.11
CA GLU A 26 12.25 8.29 -2.85
C GLU A 26 10.81 8.76 -3.09
N ALA A 27 10.65 9.82 -3.89
CA ALA A 27 9.34 10.33 -4.28
C ALA A 27 8.56 9.34 -5.15
N GLN A 28 9.26 8.69 -6.09
CA GLN A 28 8.68 7.66 -6.95
C GLN A 28 8.15 6.49 -6.12
N GLY A 29 8.97 5.94 -5.23
CA GLY A 29 8.59 4.83 -4.36
C GLY A 29 7.39 5.17 -3.49
N LEU A 30 7.39 6.35 -2.85
CA LEU A 30 6.26 6.81 -2.05
C LEU A 30 4.95 6.85 -2.85
N LEU A 31 4.97 7.48 -4.03
CA LEU A 31 3.78 7.60 -4.88
C LEU A 31 3.34 6.24 -5.47
N ALA A 32 4.29 5.39 -5.86
CA ALA A 32 4.00 4.07 -6.39
C ALA A 32 3.30 3.19 -5.35
N ASN A 33 3.83 3.14 -4.12
CA ASN A 33 3.24 2.38 -3.02
C ASN A 33 1.84 2.89 -2.66
N TRP A 34 1.64 4.22 -2.63
CA TRP A 34 0.33 4.79 -2.37
C TRP A 34 -0.69 4.43 -3.47
N SER A 35 -0.36 4.74 -4.72
CA SER A 35 -1.30 4.61 -5.83
C SER A 35 -1.58 3.15 -6.20
N ALA A 36 -0.67 2.21 -5.95
CA ALA A 36 -0.91 0.77 -6.17
C ALA A 36 -2.11 0.23 -5.38
N LEU A 37 -2.34 0.72 -4.15
CA LEU A 37 -3.46 0.28 -3.31
C LEU A 37 -4.84 0.60 -3.91
N TRP A 38 -4.90 1.52 -4.88
CA TRP A 38 -6.13 1.94 -5.52
C TRP A 38 -6.58 1.02 -6.65
N HIS A 39 -5.85 -0.06 -6.93
CA HIS A 39 -6.27 -1.03 -7.94
C HIS A 39 -7.68 -1.57 -7.63
N PRO A 40 -8.62 -1.59 -8.61
CA PRO A 40 -10.04 -1.87 -8.35
C PRO A 40 -10.31 -3.25 -7.73
N ALA A 41 -9.53 -4.27 -8.07
CA ALA A 41 -9.66 -5.60 -7.45
C ALA A 41 -9.27 -5.60 -5.96
N LEU A 42 -8.28 -4.80 -5.56
CA LEU A 42 -7.86 -4.70 -4.15
C LEU A 42 -8.95 -3.99 -3.34
N LEU A 43 -9.47 -2.89 -3.87
CA LEU A 43 -10.59 -2.15 -3.26
C LEU A 43 -11.84 -3.04 -3.12
N ALA A 44 -12.17 -3.81 -4.16
CA ALA A 44 -13.30 -4.74 -4.12
C ALA A 44 -13.09 -5.86 -3.10
N SER A 45 -11.86 -6.36 -2.94
CA SER A 45 -11.53 -7.35 -1.91
C SER A 45 -11.78 -6.80 -0.51
N ALA A 46 -11.19 -5.63 -0.19
CA ALA A 46 -11.29 -4.99 1.11
C ALA A 46 -12.66 -4.38 1.40
N ASN A 47 -13.43 -4.07 0.35
CA ASN A 47 -14.68 -3.32 0.43
C ASN A 47 -14.52 -1.98 1.20
N ALA A 48 -13.35 -1.36 1.03
CA ALA A 48 -12.94 -0.14 1.71
C ALA A 48 -11.90 0.62 0.87
N MET A 49 -11.75 1.92 1.17
CA MET A 49 -10.66 2.73 0.60
C MET A 49 -9.34 2.43 1.29
N PRO A 50 -8.18 2.68 0.64
CA PRO A 50 -6.90 2.57 1.29
C PRO A 50 -6.80 3.53 2.48
N THR A 51 -6.15 3.08 3.54
CA THR A 51 -5.86 3.88 4.73
C THR A 51 -4.36 3.95 4.96
N TRP A 52 -3.94 4.76 5.93
CA TRP A 52 -2.55 4.89 6.30
C TRP A 52 -2.37 4.79 7.82
N PHE A 53 -1.20 4.34 8.23
CA PHE A 53 -0.72 4.38 9.60
C PHE A 53 0.66 5.02 9.63
N ARG A 54 1.05 5.54 10.79
CA ARG A 54 2.42 5.99 11.01
C ARG A 54 3.35 4.79 10.92
N ALA A 55 4.48 4.95 10.24
CA ALA A 55 5.48 3.88 10.13
C ALA A 55 6.01 3.44 11.50
N ASP A 56 6.16 4.38 12.44
CA ASP A 56 6.59 4.12 13.82
C ASP A 56 5.52 3.49 14.74
N SER A 57 4.26 3.44 14.29
CA SER A 57 3.13 2.89 15.04
C SER A 57 2.19 2.10 14.11
N PRO A 58 2.68 1.01 13.50
CA PRO A 58 1.86 0.17 12.63
C PRO A 58 0.73 -0.51 13.43
N PRO A 59 -0.34 -0.97 12.78
CA PRO A 59 -1.43 -1.68 13.46
C PRO A 59 -0.92 -2.95 14.16
N GLU A 60 -1.50 -3.25 15.31
CA GLU A 60 -1.15 -4.46 16.07
C GLU A 60 -1.64 -5.74 15.36
N ASP A 61 -2.87 -5.72 14.85
CA ASP A 61 -3.44 -6.79 14.04
C ASP A 61 -3.16 -6.55 12.55
N VAL A 62 -2.44 -7.49 11.93
CA VAL A 62 -2.12 -7.45 10.50
C VAL A 62 -2.81 -8.58 9.72
N THR A 63 -3.63 -9.39 10.40
CA THR A 63 -4.31 -10.54 9.81
C THR A 63 -5.25 -10.12 8.68
N ASN A 64 -5.17 -10.81 7.55
CA ASN A 64 -5.94 -10.54 6.35
C ASN A 64 -5.76 -9.11 5.77
N LYS A 65 -4.61 -8.47 5.97
CA LYS A 65 -4.34 -7.12 5.46
C LYS A 65 -3.31 -7.12 4.32
N LEU A 66 -3.43 -6.13 3.44
CA LEU A 66 -2.34 -5.72 2.55
C LEU A 66 -1.66 -4.52 3.20
N ILE A 67 -0.37 -4.65 3.50
CA ILE A 67 0.46 -3.58 4.07
C ILE A 67 1.59 -3.29 3.10
N VAL A 68 1.65 -2.05 2.60
CA VAL A 68 2.74 -1.55 1.76
C VAL A 68 3.60 -0.57 2.56
N VAL A 69 4.92 -0.72 2.46
CA VAL A 69 5.89 0.13 3.14
C VAL A 69 6.82 0.75 2.09
N PRO A 70 6.71 2.07 1.83
CA PRO A 70 7.67 2.80 1.01
C PRO A 70 9.08 2.72 1.59
N GLY A 71 10.11 2.75 0.75
CA GLY A 71 11.51 2.73 1.20
C GLY A 71 11.84 3.86 2.19
N VAL A 72 11.24 5.05 2.00
CA VAL A 72 11.39 6.20 2.91
C VAL A 72 10.82 5.97 4.32
N SER A 73 9.97 4.95 4.50
CA SER A 73 9.35 4.60 5.77
C SER A 73 10.06 3.45 6.51
N GLU A 74 10.99 2.76 5.84
CA GLU A 74 11.68 1.59 6.39
C GLU A 74 12.43 1.88 7.69
N ALA A 75 13.09 3.04 7.76
CA ALA A 75 13.90 3.43 8.91
C ALA A 75 13.07 3.70 10.19
N GLU A 76 11.76 3.95 10.05
CA GLU A 76 10.86 4.24 11.17
C GLU A 76 10.13 2.99 11.70
N LEU A 77 10.18 1.87 10.96
CA LEU A 77 9.48 0.66 11.38
C LEU A 77 9.99 0.15 12.74
N PRO A 78 9.10 -0.24 13.67
CA PRO A 78 9.49 -0.87 14.91
C PRO A 78 10.29 -2.15 14.67
N THR A 79 11.36 -2.32 15.45
CA THR A 79 12.18 -3.54 15.41
C THR A 79 11.31 -4.79 15.54
N GLY A 80 11.45 -5.71 14.59
CA GLY A 80 10.74 -6.98 14.59
C GLY A 80 9.34 -6.93 13.97
N PHE A 81 8.82 -5.77 13.54
CA PHE A 81 7.51 -5.69 12.87
C PHE A 81 7.43 -6.62 11.65
N ALA A 82 8.38 -6.52 10.72
CA ALA A 82 8.42 -7.36 9.53
C ALA A 82 8.48 -8.86 9.87
N GLN A 83 9.30 -9.23 10.86
CA GLN A 83 9.42 -10.62 11.31
C GLN A 83 8.11 -11.15 11.93
N ARG A 84 7.36 -10.32 12.67
CA ARG A 84 6.04 -10.72 13.18
C ARG A 84 5.05 -10.90 12.05
N ALA A 85 4.99 -9.94 11.13
CA ALA A 85 4.10 -9.98 9.97
C ALA A 85 4.32 -11.25 9.13
N GLU A 86 5.57 -11.68 8.91
CA GLU A 86 5.88 -12.94 8.21
C GLU A 86 5.28 -14.20 8.86
N ASN A 87 4.93 -14.15 10.15
CA ASN A 87 4.30 -15.27 10.87
C ASN A 87 2.76 -15.17 10.93
N GLU A 88 2.17 -14.15 10.30
CA GLU A 88 0.73 -13.90 10.26
C GLU A 88 0.19 -14.00 8.82
N GLU A 89 -1.14 -14.11 8.66
CA GLU A 89 -1.79 -14.13 7.34
C GLU A 89 -1.88 -12.72 6.76
N VAL A 90 -0.75 -12.12 6.40
CA VAL A 90 -0.65 -10.75 5.86
C VAL A 90 0.09 -10.76 4.52
N CYS A 91 -0.30 -9.86 3.62
CA CYS A 91 0.52 -9.51 2.47
C CYS A 91 1.33 -8.25 2.80
N LEU A 92 2.63 -8.43 3.05
CA LEU A 92 3.55 -7.33 3.33
C LEU A 92 4.44 -7.07 2.11
N ILE A 93 4.33 -5.88 1.51
CA ILE A 93 5.16 -5.43 0.38
C ILE A 93 6.02 -4.25 0.87
N ARG A 94 7.31 -4.29 0.56
CA ARG A 94 8.30 -3.38 1.14
C ARG A 94 9.27 -2.88 0.08
N ASP A 95 9.67 -1.62 0.20
CA ASP A 95 10.77 -1.03 -0.57
C ASP A 95 10.69 -1.31 -2.07
N ARG A 96 9.55 -0.90 -2.68
CA ARG A 96 9.31 -1.02 -4.12
C ARG A 96 9.17 0.34 -4.78
N LEU A 97 9.72 0.45 -5.99
CA LEU A 97 9.70 1.67 -6.81
C LEU A 97 8.72 1.59 -7.98
N ASP A 98 8.39 0.38 -8.42
CA ASP A 98 7.51 0.14 -9.56
C ASP A 98 6.10 -0.17 -9.08
N ARG A 99 5.13 0.62 -9.55
CA ARG A 99 3.72 0.46 -9.15
C ARG A 99 3.11 -0.83 -9.66
N ASP A 100 3.46 -1.23 -10.87
CA ASP A 100 2.88 -2.41 -11.51
C ASP A 100 3.44 -3.67 -10.81
N GLU A 101 4.71 -3.65 -10.39
CA GLU A 101 5.27 -4.70 -9.52
C GLU A 101 4.50 -4.84 -8.20
N ILE A 102 4.18 -3.73 -7.54
CA ILE A 102 3.42 -3.73 -6.27
C ILE A 102 2.01 -4.29 -6.48
N VAL A 103 1.34 -3.88 -7.57
CA VAL A 103 0.02 -4.39 -7.94
C VAL A 103 0.08 -5.89 -8.21
N ASP A 104 1.03 -6.36 -9.00
CA ASP A 104 1.19 -7.78 -9.31
C ASP A 104 1.42 -8.62 -8.06
N MET A 105 2.28 -8.15 -7.14
CA MET A 105 2.53 -8.80 -5.85
C MET A 105 1.27 -8.88 -4.97
N ALA A 106 0.48 -7.80 -4.94
CA ALA A 106 -0.77 -7.75 -4.17
C ALA A 106 -1.85 -8.65 -4.79
N LEU A 107 -2.00 -8.63 -6.12
CA LEU A 107 -2.96 -9.48 -6.82
C LEU A 107 -2.61 -10.97 -6.72
N ALA A 108 -1.32 -11.32 -6.75
CA ALA A 108 -0.88 -12.71 -6.61
C ALA A 108 -1.24 -13.33 -5.25
N ASN A 109 -1.47 -12.52 -4.22
CA ASN A 109 -1.91 -12.99 -2.91
C ASN A 109 -3.44 -13.09 -2.77
N LEU A 110 -4.22 -12.58 -3.73
CA LEU A 110 -5.68 -12.56 -3.67
C LEU A 110 -6.30 -13.87 -4.19
N ASP A 111 -7.21 -14.49 -3.43
CA ASP A 111 -7.82 -15.79 -3.80
C ASP A 111 -8.66 -15.72 -5.09
N ASP A 112 -9.23 -14.54 -5.39
CA ASP A 112 -10.15 -14.29 -6.51
C ASP A 112 -9.61 -13.22 -7.49
N ALA A 113 -8.30 -13.13 -7.69
CA ALA A 113 -7.68 -12.16 -8.60
C ALA A 113 -8.13 -12.26 -10.07
N ALA A 114 -8.87 -13.30 -10.43
CA ALA A 114 -9.13 -13.74 -11.80
C ALA A 114 -10.25 -13.00 -12.56
N THR A 115 -10.68 -11.81 -12.11
CA THR A 115 -11.57 -10.99 -12.94
C THR A 115 -10.72 -10.11 -13.83
N GLU A 116 -10.76 -10.34 -15.14
CA GLU A 116 -10.13 -9.43 -16.11
C GLU A 116 -10.86 -8.08 -16.04
N ILE A 117 -10.19 -7.07 -15.50
CA ILE A 117 -10.70 -5.69 -15.39
C ILE A 117 -10.18 -4.91 -16.60
N ASP A 118 -11.04 -4.09 -17.20
CA ASP A 118 -10.65 -3.18 -18.28
C ASP A 118 -9.42 -2.35 -17.85
N PRO A 119 -8.29 -2.42 -18.60
CA PRO A 119 -7.10 -1.65 -18.28
C PRO A 119 -7.32 -0.14 -18.18
N ALA A 120 -8.28 0.41 -18.94
CA ALA A 120 -8.64 1.83 -18.83
C ALA A 120 -9.26 2.14 -17.46
N LEU A 121 -10.14 1.27 -16.96
CA LEU A 121 -10.72 1.41 -15.63
C LEU A 121 -9.64 1.27 -14.55
N VAL A 122 -8.71 0.33 -14.70
CA VAL A 122 -7.56 0.19 -13.78
C VAL A 122 -6.76 1.49 -13.75
N ALA A 123 -6.42 2.06 -14.91
CA ALA A 123 -5.68 3.31 -15.00
C ALA A 123 -6.41 4.49 -14.32
N ASP A 124 -7.73 4.60 -14.50
CA ASP A 124 -8.55 5.63 -13.86
C ASP A 124 -8.52 5.52 -12.33
N PHE A 125 -8.59 4.31 -11.80
CA PHE A 125 -8.53 4.05 -10.36
C PHE A 125 -7.14 4.34 -9.76
N LEU A 126 -6.06 3.96 -10.45
CA LEU A 126 -4.71 4.29 -10.04
C LEU A 126 -4.47 5.82 -10.07
N ALA A 127 -5.03 6.52 -11.07
CA ALA A 127 -5.00 7.98 -11.17
C ALA A 127 -5.84 8.66 -10.07
N LEU A 128 -6.99 8.08 -9.71
CA LEU A 128 -7.81 8.54 -8.58
C LEU A 128 -7.01 8.53 -7.28
N GLY A 129 -6.17 7.52 -7.06
CA GLY A 129 -5.29 7.48 -5.90
C GLY A 129 -4.35 8.67 -5.80
N TYR A 130 -3.72 9.06 -6.91
CA TYR A 130 -2.94 10.29 -6.96
C TYR A 130 -3.81 11.52 -6.67
N GLY A 131 -4.97 11.64 -7.32
CA GLY A 131 -5.89 12.76 -7.13
C GLY A 131 -6.35 12.91 -5.67
N TYR A 132 -6.64 11.81 -4.98
CA TYR A 132 -7.05 11.82 -3.57
C TYR A 132 -5.97 12.37 -2.63
N LEU A 133 -4.69 12.13 -2.94
CA LEU A 133 -3.57 12.63 -2.14
C LEU A 133 -3.34 14.14 -2.29
N GLN A 134 -3.84 14.74 -3.37
CA GLN A 134 -3.65 16.17 -3.68
C GLN A 134 -4.74 17.08 -3.09
N VAL A 135 -5.81 16.52 -2.52
CA VAL A 135 -7.01 17.25 -2.04
C VAL A 135 -7.04 17.36 -0.53
#